data_AF-A0A7X7Y3M3-F1
#
_entry.id   AF-A0A7X7Y3M3-F1
#
_cell.length_a   1.000
_cell.length_b   1.000
_cell.length_c   1.000
_cell.angle_alpha   90.00
_cell.angle_beta   90.00
_cell.angle_gamma   90.00
#
_symmetry.space_group_name_H-M   'P 1'
#
loop_
_entity.id
_entity.type
_entity.pdbx_description
1 polymer ?
#
loop_
_entity_poly.entity_id
_entity_poly.type
_entity_poly.pdbx_seq_one_letter_code
_entity_poly.pdbx_strand_id
1 'polypeptide(L)'
;MKKNILISLILVLALVFTACASNGGEDTPEDPKGGADNGALEKVVIGVSPAPHAEIVEALEDEFIAAGIEIDLVTFDDYVQPNLALDDGDLDMNYFQHKPYLDNFNEEHNLELVVIGQVHVEPLALYSDKYDSL
;
A
#
# COMPACT_ATOMS: atom_id res chain seq x y z
N MET A 1 30.18 -45.17 20.47
CA MET A 1 28.72 -45.23 20.22
C MET A 1 28.15 -43.94 19.60
N LYS A 2 28.65 -42.74 19.91
CA LYS A 2 28.16 -41.48 19.30
C LYS A 2 28.67 -41.18 17.88
N LYS A 3 29.79 -41.77 17.45
CA LYS A 3 30.40 -41.53 16.12
C LYS A 3 29.71 -42.30 14.97
N ASN A 4 29.02 -43.39 15.29
CA ASN A 4 28.31 -44.21 14.29
C ASN A 4 26.85 -43.74 14.09
N ILE A 5 26.32 -42.93 15.02
CA ILE A 5 25.01 -42.26 14.89
C ILE A 5 25.12 -41.08 13.91
N LEU A 6 26.25 -40.37 13.88
CA LEU A 6 26.48 -39.26 12.95
C LEU A 6 26.56 -39.69 11.47
N ILE A 7 27.07 -40.90 11.20
CA ILE A 7 27.22 -41.42 9.82
C ILE A 7 25.87 -41.90 9.28
N SER A 8 24.97 -42.37 10.14
CA SER A 8 23.64 -42.83 9.75
C SER A 8 22.65 -41.67 9.46
N LEU A 9 22.90 -40.48 10.00
CA LEU A 9 22.00 -39.32 9.79
C LEU A 9 22.31 -38.57 8.49
N ILE A 10 23.57 -38.60 8.03
CA ILE A 10 24.00 -37.98 6.77
C ILE A 10 23.51 -38.79 5.55
N LEU A 11 23.33 -40.10 5.69
CA LEU A 11 22.86 -40.96 4.59
C LEU A 11 21.35 -40.81 4.29
N VAL A 12 20.55 -40.32 5.25
CA VAL A 12 19.10 -40.10 5.08
C VAL A 12 18.81 -38.75 4.41
N LEU A 13 19.70 -37.76 4.53
CA LEU A 13 19.49 -36.42 3.96
C LEU A 13 19.79 -36.34 2.45
N ALA A 14 20.47 -37.33 1.87
CA ALA A 14 20.79 -37.39 0.45
C ALA A 14 19.67 -37.99 -0.43
N LEU A 15 18.60 -38.52 0.16
CA LEU A 15 17.53 -39.23 -0.56
C LEU A 15 16.29 -38.35 -0.88
N VAL A 16 16.26 -37.08 -0.50
CA VAL A 16 15.07 -36.20 -0.66
C VAL A 16 15.21 -35.21 -1.83
N PHE A 17 16.36 -35.13 -2.50
CA PHE A 17 16.58 -34.15 -3.59
C PHE A 17 16.42 -34.69 -5.03
N THR A 18 15.91 -35.90 -5.24
CA THR A 18 15.89 -36.54 -6.58
C THR A 18 14.50 -36.94 -7.08
N ALA A 19 13.45 -36.23 -6.66
CA ALA A 19 12.09 -36.48 -7.12
C ALA A 19 11.44 -35.20 -7.65
N CYS A 20 11.85 -34.78 -8.84
CA CYS A 20 11.03 -34.22 -9.92
C CYS A 20 11.93 -33.73 -11.07
N ALA A 21 12.49 -34.69 -11.81
CA ALA A 21 12.98 -34.45 -13.16
C ALA A 21 12.56 -35.66 -14.01
N SER A 22 11.41 -35.54 -14.67
CA SER A 22 10.98 -36.45 -15.73
C SER A 22 10.87 -35.65 -17.03
N ASN A 23 11.64 -36.10 -18.00
CA ASN A 23 11.82 -35.60 -19.35
C ASN A 23 10.54 -35.53 -20.20
N GLY A 24 10.56 -34.60 -21.15
CA GLY A 24 10.30 -34.93 -22.57
C GLY A 24 9.00 -34.40 -23.17
N GLY A 25 9.11 -33.37 -23.99
CA GLY A 25 8.04 -32.93 -24.91
C GLY A 25 8.36 -31.61 -25.59
N GLU A 26 8.75 -31.68 -26.86
CA GLU A 26 8.89 -30.58 -27.84
C GLU A 26 7.57 -29.80 -28.05
N ASP A 27 7.75 -28.53 -28.44
CA ASP A 27 6.83 -27.64 -29.15
C ASP A 27 5.44 -27.40 -28.54
N THR A 28 5.33 -26.33 -27.75
CA THR A 28 4.07 -25.61 -27.55
C THR A 28 4.20 -24.23 -28.20
N PRO A 29 3.29 -23.82 -29.11
CA PRO A 29 3.36 -22.55 -29.82
C PRO A 29 3.34 -21.36 -28.86
N GLU A 30 4.11 -20.33 -29.20
CA GLU A 30 4.00 -18.99 -28.64
C GLU A 30 2.55 -18.50 -28.80
N ASP A 31 1.78 -18.57 -27.72
CA ASP A 31 0.54 -17.82 -27.61
C ASP A 31 0.91 -16.35 -27.40
N PRO A 32 0.42 -15.42 -28.25
CA PRO A 32 0.66 -14.01 -28.04
C PRO A 32 -0.11 -13.62 -26.79
N LYS A 33 0.57 -13.20 -25.73
CA LYS A 33 -0.07 -12.41 -24.67
C LYS A 33 -0.37 -11.00 -25.20
N GLY A 34 -1.23 -10.92 -26.22
CA GLY A 34 -2.17 -9.84 -26.40
C GLY A 34 -3.35 -10.15 -25.50
N GLY A 35 -3.22 -9.85 -24.21
CA GLY A 35 -4.35 -9.87 -23.29
C GLY A 35 -5.29 -8.74 -23.66
N ALA A 36 -6.48 -9.10 -24.14
CA ALA A 36 -7.61 -8.19 -24.22
C ALA A 36 -7.85 -7.61 -22.83
N ASP A 37 -7.68 -6.30 -22.69
CA ASP A 37 -8.04 -5.56 -21.50
C ASP A 37 -9.57 -5.58 -21.36
N ASN A 38 -10.07 -6.42 -20.46
CA ASN A 38 -11.48 -6.53 -20.15
C ASN A 38 -11.88 -5.43 -19.17
N GLY A 39 -11.68 -4.15 -19.51
CA GLY A 39 -12.28 -2.98 -18.85
C GLY A 39 -12.36 -3.02 -17.32
N ALA A 40 -11.36 -3.61 -16.66
CA ALA A 40 -11.36 -3.76 -15.21
C ALA A 40 -10.61 -2.56 -14.61
N LEU A 41 -11.31 -1.79 -13.78
CA LEU A 41 -10.72 -0.64 -13.09
C LEU A 41 -9.66 -1.12 -12.09
N GLU A 42 -8.54 -0.39 -12.01
CA GLU A 42 -7.54 -0.57 -10.96
C GLU A 42 -8.08 -0.02 -9.64
N LYS A 43 -8.16 -0.87 -8.62
CA LYS A 43 -8.62 -0.44 -7.30
C LYS A 43 -7.47 0.18 -6.52
N VAL A 44 -7.71 1.35 -5.93
CA VAL A 44 -6.75 2.06 -5.07
C VAL A 44 -7.44 2.42 -3.76
N VAL A 45 -6.86 1.99 -2.63
CA VAL A 45 -7.37 2.26 -1.29
C VAL A 45 -6.70 3.51 -0.72
N ILE A 46 -7.49 4.54 -0.41
CA ILE A 46 -6.99 5.83 0.10
C ILE A 46 -7.51 6.10 1.50
N GLY A 47 -6.60 6.34 2.45
CA GLY A 47 -6.92 6.85 3.78
C GLY A 47 -7.10 8.38 3.78
N VAL A 48 -8.25 8.88 4.25
CA VAL A 48 -8.58 10.32 4.21
C VAL A 48 -9.17 10.83 5.54
N SER A 49 -9.02 12.12 5.82
CA SER A 49 -9.88 12.78 6.83
C SER A 49 -11.27 13.08 6.26
N PRO A 50 -12.34 13.15 7.08
CA PRO A 50 -13.71 13.29 6.60
C PRO A 50 -13.94 14.50 5.70
N ALA A 51 -13.41 15.67 6.07
CA ALA A 51 -13.50 16.90 5.29
C ALA A 51 -12.23 17.74 5.47
N PRO A 52 -11.77 18.47 4.43
CA PRO A 52 -12.29 18.45 3.05
C PRO A 52 -11.77 17.26 2.22
N HIS A 53 -10.93 16.40 2.78
CA HIS A 53 -10.15 15.42 2.02
C HIS A 53 -11.00 14.36 1.31
N ALA A 54 -11.93 13.70 2.01
CA ALA A 54 -12.85 12.75 1.38
C ALA A 54 -13.73 13.44 0.34
N GLU A 55 -14.30 14.60 0.67
CA GLU A 55 -15.16 15.38 -0.23
C GLU A 55 -14.46 15.72 -1.57
N ILE A 56 -13.15 16.05 -1.52
CA ILE A 56 -12.35 16.33 -2.72
C ILE A 56 -12.18 15.08 -3.58
N VAL A 57 -11.92 13.92 -2.96
CA VAL A 57 -11.72 12.66 -3.69
C VAL A 57 -13.04 12.19 -4.31
N GLU A 58 -14.15 12.26 -3.55
CA GLU A 58 -15.49 11.94 -4.03
C GLU A 58 -15.92 12.84 -5.19
N ALA A 59 -15.58 14.13 -5.15
CA ALA A 59 -15.89 15.06 -6.23
C ALA A 59 -15.14 14.78 -7.55
N LEU A 60 -14.13 13.90 -7.53
CA LEU A 60 -13.30 13.53 -8.68
C LEU A 60 -13.51 12.06 -9.12
N GLU A 61 -14.56 11.39 -8.62
CA GLU A 61 -14.84 9.98 -8.92
C GLU A 61 -14.93 9.71 -10.44
N ASP A 62 -15.62 10.57 -11.19
CA ASP A 62 -15.78 10.43 -12.65
C ASP A 62 -14.42 10.53 -13.37
N GLU A 63 -13.53 11.42 -12.92
CA GLU A 63 -12.17 11.57 -13.44
C GLU A 63 -11.30 10.34 -13.15
N PHE A 64 -11.41 9.76 -11.95
CA PHE A 64 -10.71 8.52 -11.62
C PHE A 64 -11.20 7.35 -12.48
N ILE A 65 -12.53 7.18 -12.62
CA ILE A 65 -13.11 6.14 -13.48
C ILE A 65 -12.67 6.33 -14.93
N ALA A 66 -12.66 7.57 -15.44
CA ALA A 66 -12.18 7.87 -16.79
C ALA A 66 -10.68 7.59 -16.98
N ALA A 67 -9.90 7.65 -15.89
CA ALA A 67 -8.50 7.26 -15.84
C ALA A 67 -8.28 5.75 -15.64
N GLY A 68 -9.36 4.96 -15.50
CA GLY A 68 -9.28 3.51 -15.28
C GLY A 68 -9.07 3.12 -13.82
N ILE A 69 -9.37 4.01 -12.88
CA ILE A 69 -9.14 3.83 -11.43
C ILE A 69 -10.49 3.82 -10.69
N GLU A 70 -10.65 2.88 -9.77
CA GLU A 70 -11.74 2.85 -8.79
C GLU A 70 -11.15 3.14 -7.40
N ILE A 71 -11.59 4.22 -6.75
CA ILE A 71 -11.10 4.59 -5.42
C ILE A 71 -11.96 3.92 -4.34
N ASP A 72 -11.31 3.25 -3.39
CA ASP A 72 -11.91 2.80 -2.14
C ASP A 72 -11.46 3.75 -1.00
N LEU A 73 -12.40 4.45 -0.38
CA LEU A 73 -12.11 5.46 0.65
C LEU A 73 -12.21 4.87 2.05
N VAL A 74 -11.15 5.06 2.84
CA VAL A 74 -11.12 4.75 4.27
C VAL A 74 -10.99 6.04 5.05
N THR A 75 -12.03 6.39 5.81
CA THR A 75 -12.04 7.64 6.60
C THR A 75 -11.44 7.43 7.99
N PHE A 76 -10.60 8.37 8.43
CA PHE A 76 -9.97 8.40 9.74
C PHE A 76 -10.26 9.71 10.48
N ASP A 77 -10.60 9.60 11.77
CA ASP A 77 -10.88 10.74 12.66
C ASP A 77 -9.65 11.20 13.47
N ASP A 78 -8.47 10.63 13.20
CA ASP A 78 -7.21 10.96 13.84
C ASP A 78 -6.05 11.05 12.84
N TYR A 79 -4.89 11.52 13.31
CA TYR A 79 -3.71 11.80 12.47
C TYR A 79 -2.59 10.75 12.57
N VAL A 80 -2.75 9.73 13.40
CA VAL A 80 -1.75 8.67 13.59
C VAL A 80 -2.06 7.46 12.73
N GLN A 81 -3.30 6.98 12.78
CA GLN A 81 -3.73 5.76 12.09
C GLN A 81 -3.52 5.78 10.57
N PRO A 82 -3.75 6.89 9.83
CA PRO A 82 -3.56 6.87 8.38
C PRO A 82 -2.12 6.58 7.94
N ASN A 83 -1.12 6.96 8.74
CA ASN A 83 0.29 6.65 8.43
C ASN A 83 0.66 5.23 8.81
N LEU A 84 0.20 4.73 9.96
CA LEU A 84 0.46 3.36 10.38
C LEU A 84 -0.21 2.35 9.44
N ALA A 85 -1.47 2.59 9.06
CA ALA A 85 -2.19 1.75 8.12
C ALA A 85 -1.53 1.72 6.73
N LEU A 86 -0.93 2.84 6.30
CA LEU A 86 -0.16 2.88 5.05
C LEU A 86 1.14 2.07 5.16
N ASP A 87 1.87 2.18 6.27
CA ASP A 87 3.10 1.41 6.49
C ASP A 87 2.83 -0.11 6.63
N ASP A 88 1.72 -0.46 7.27
CA ASP A 88 1.25 -1.85 7.42
C ASP A 88 0.73 -2.46 6.11
N GLY A 89 0.51 -1.63 5.07
CA GLY A 89 0.05 -2.05 3.74
C GLY A 89 -1.46 -2.20 3.61
N ASP A 90 -2.23 -1.68 4.57
CA ASP A 90 -3.71 -1.65 4.51
C ASP A 90 -4.23 -0.56 3.56
N LEU A 91 -3.41 0.44 3.26
CA LEU A 91 -3.70 1.54 2.33
C LEU A 91 -2.65 1.58 1.21
N ASP A 92 -3.05 2.01 0.01
CA ASP A 92 -2.09 2.31 -1.07
C ASP A 92 -1.51 3.72 -0.93
N MET A 93 -2.30 4.64 -0.36
CA MET A 93 -1.88 6.00 -0.03
C MET A 93 -2.78 6.62 1.04
N ASN A 94 -2.36 7.77 1.58
CA ASN A 94 -3.21 8.61 2.41
C ASN A 94 -3.19 10.08 1.96
N TYR A 95 -4.26 10.79 2.29
CA TYR A 95 -4.46 12.21 1.99
C TYR A 95 -5.13 12.89 3.19
N PHE A 96 -4.29 13.39 4.12
CA PHE A 96 -4.74 14.09 5.33
C PHE A 96 -3.73 15.09 5.92
N GLN A 97 -2.46 15.02 5.50
CA GLN A 97 -1.33 15.64 6.21
C GLN A 97 -0.54 16.61 5.34
N HIS A 98 0.21 17.49 6.01
CA HIS A 98 1.19 18.38 5.40
C HIS A 98 2.63 17.88 5.61
N LYS A 99 3.56 18.29 4.74
CA LYS A 99 4.95 17.80 4.75
C LYS A 99 5.66 17.88 6.12
N PRO A 100 5.60 18.98 6.90
CA PRO A 100 6.28 19.04 8.19
C PRO A 100 5.78 17.99 9.20
N TYR A 101 4.52 17.57 9.10
CA TYR A 101 3.97 16.52 9.96
C TYR A 101 4.54 15.16 9.56
N LEU A 102 4.51 14.85 8.26
CA LEU A 102 5.10 13.62 7.71
C LEU A 102 6.57 13.47 8.07
N ASP A 103 7.36 14.53 7.91
CA ASP A 103 8.80 14.52 8.23
C ASP A 103 9.02 14.16 9.71
N ASN A 104 8.25 14.77 10.62
CA ASN A 104 8.33 14.46 12.05
C ASN A 104 7.83 13.05 12.37
N PHE A 105 6.72 12.63 11.76
CA PHE A 105 6.12 11.31 12.01
C PHE A 105 7.08 10.20 11.59
N ASN A 106 7.73 10.34 10.43
CA ASN A 106 8.77 9.41 9.97
C ASN A 106 9.95 9.34 10.96
N GLU A 107 10.42 10.49 11.47
CA GLU A 107 11.51 10.53 12.45
C GLU A 107 11.10 9.85 13.78
N GLU A 108 9.91 10.13 14.29
CA GLU A 108 9.42 9.59 15.56
C GLU A 108 9.09 8.08 15.48
N HIS A 109 8.59 7.61 14.34
CA HIS A 109 8.12 6.24 14.15
C HIS A 109 9.08 5.34 13.37
N ASN A 110 10.21 5.88 12.88
CA ASN A 110 11.16 5.18 12.00
C ASN A 110 10.52 4.65 10.70
N LEU A 111 9.68 5.47 10.08
CA LEU A 111 9.02 5.15 8.83
C LEU A 111 9.70 5.84 7.64
N GLU A 112 9.46 5.33 6.44
CA GLU A 112 10.02 5.85 5.18
C GLU A 112 8.92 6.34 4.21
N LEU A 113 7.81 6.84 4.75
CA LEU A 113 6.70 7.34 3.94
C LEU A 113 7.12 8.59 3.14
N VAL A 114 6.68 8.70 1.89
CA VAL A 114 7.10 9.77 0.97
C VAL A 114 5.93 10.59 0.43
N VAL A 115 6.17 11.87 0.15
CA VAL A 115 5.21 12.72 -0.55
C VAL A 115 5.24 12.42 -2.05
N ILE A 116 4.10 12.02 -2.61
CA ILE A 116 3.94 11.81 -4.06
C ILE A 116 3.28 13.00 -4.78
N GLY A 117 2.64 13.90 -4.03
CA GLY A 117 1.97 15.08 -4.58
C GLY A 117 1.56 16.08 -3.50
N GLN A 118 1.46 17.35 -3.88
CA GLN A 118 0.89 18.42 -3.04
C GLN A 118 -0.45 18.83 -3.64
N VAL A 119 -1.52 18.76 -2.86
CA VAL A 119 -2.90 18.91 -3.36
C VAL A 119 -3.48 20.27 -2.99
N HIS A 120 -3.55 20.60 -1.70
CA HIS A 120 -4.16 21.84 -1.22
C HIS A 120 -3.44 22.42 0.01
N VAL A 121 -3.91 23.59 0.46
CA VAL A 121 -3.44 24.27 1.66
C VAL A 121 -4.66 24.70 2.49
N GLU A 122 -4.61 24.45 3.80
CA GLU A 122 -5.62 24.87 4.76
C GLU A 122 -5.04 25.98 5.66
N PRO A 123 -5.47 27.25 5.50
CA PRO A 123 -5.00 28.33 6.35
C PRO A 123 -5.45 28.14 7.80
N LEU A 124 -4.48 28.04 8.70
CA LEU A 124 -4.74 27.97 10.15
C LEU A 124 -5.32 29.30 10.65
N ALA A 125 -6.34 29.21 11.50
CA ALA A 125 -6.99 30.36 12.11
C ALA A 125 -7.19 30.16 13.61
N LEU A 126 -7.18 31.28 14.35
CA LEU A 126 -7.50 31.32 15.76
C LEU A 126 -8.98 31.62 15.93
N TYR A 127 -9.66 30.88 16.81
CA TYR A 127 -11.08 31.04 17.11
C TYR A 127 -11.27 31.21 18.63
N SER A 128 -12.25 32.01 19.03
CA SER A 128 -12.61 32.20 20.44
C SER A 128 -14.12 32.33 20.62
N ASP A 129 -14.66 31.62 21.60
CA ASP A 129 -16.05 31.80 22.03
C ASP A 129 -16.23 33.03 22.95
N LYS A 130 -15.14 33.71 23.34
CA LYS A 130 -15.14 34.76 24.36
C LYS A 130 -14.66 36.12 23.86
N TYR A 131 -13.67 36.14 22.99
CA TYR A 131 -13.00 37.36 22.55
C TYR A 131 -13.22 37.54 21.05
N ASP A 132 -13.75 38.69 20.65
CA ASP A 132 -13.99 39.00 19.23
C ASP A 132 -12.75 39.56 18.53
N SER A 133 -11.67 39.83 19.27
CA SER A 133 -10.39 40.33 18.76
C SER A 133 -9.21 39.79 19.57
N LEU A 134 -8.04 39.72 18.93
CA LEU A 134 -6.75 39.34 19.53
C LEU A 134 -6.31 40.30 20.65
#